data_AF-A0A1B6EVA0-F1
#
_entry.id   AF-A0A1B6EVA0-F1
#
_cell.length_a   1.000
_cell.length_b   1.000
_cell.length_c   1.000
_cell.angle_alpha   90.00
_cell.angle_beta   90.00
_cell.angle_gamma   90.00
#
_symmetry.space_group_name_H-M   'P 1'
#
loop_
_entity.id
_entity.type
_entity.pdbx_description
1 polymer ?
#
loop_
_entity_poly.entity_id
_entity_poly.type
_entity_poly.pdbx_seq_one_letter_code
_entity_poly.pdbx_strand_id
1 'polypeptide(L)'
;MEEEKDWHISAQEIQQKFHESLGSRPFDEIEKSNRFLLKKKVGFALCGRPVELPCLKNYNTGYNKEQLILIKTVCNKIVEKSDYNPIRFACTILVPYHKGIQPGIPIFRIVTA
;
A
#
# COMPACT_ATOMS: atom_id res chain seq x y z
N MET A 1 29.32 9.73 -3.00
CA MET A 1 29.68 9.21 -1.66
C MET A 1 28.77 9.78 -0.57
N GLU A 2 28.60 11.10 -0.45
CA GLU A 2 27.68 11.68 0.57
C GLU A 2 26.21 11.47 0.19
N GLU A 3 25.83 11.78 -1.06
CA GLU A 3 24.47 11.52 -1.60
C GLU A 3 24.01 10.05 -1.49
N GLU A 4 24.95 9.11 -1.60
CA GLU A 4 24.66 7.68 -1.49
C GLU A 4 24.43 7.26 -0.03
N LYS A 5 25.19 7.84 0.91
CA LYS A 5 24.99 7.62 2.35
C LYS A 5 23.65 8.22 2.81
N ASP A 6 23.32 9.41 2.36
CA ASP A 6 22.04 10.07 2.69
C ASP A 6 20.85 9.29 2.15
N TRP A 7 20.98 8.75 0.92
CA TRP A 7 19.99 7.86 0.36
C TRP A 7 19.85 6.57 1.17
N HIS A 8 20.95 5.94 1.56
CA HIS A 8 20.92 4.71 2.37
C HIS A 8 20.22 4.92 3.71
N ILE A 9 20.52 6.01 4.41
CA ILE A 9 19.86 6.37 5.67
C ILE A 9 18.36 6.55 5.44
N SER A 10 17.98 7.33 4.42
CA SER A 10 16.58 7.58 4.09
C SER A 10 15.83 6.30 3.71
N ALA A 11 16.46 5.42 2.91
CA ALA A 11 15.90 4.13 2.51
C ALA A 11 15.68 3.22 3.72
N GLN A 12 16.66 3.16 4.63
CA GLN A 12 16.56 2.38 5.86
C GLN A 12 15.44 2.90 6.76
N GLU A 13 15.32 4.22 6.95
CA GLU A 13 14.22 4.80 7.73
C GLU A 13 12.85 4.48 7.14
N ILE A 14 12.69 4.52 5.82
CA ILE A 14 11.44 4.18 5.13
C ILE A 14 11.12 2.69 5.33
N GLN A 15 12.09 1.81 5.13
CA GLN A 15 11.92 0.37 5.32
C GLN A 15 11.55 0.04 6.77
N GLN A 16 12.21 0.67 7.74
CA GLN A 16 11.95 0.51 9.17
C GLN A 16 10.51 0.94 9.51
N LYS A 17 10.11 2.17 9.13
CA LYS A 17 8.75 2.69 9.35
C LYS A 17 7.68 1.77 8.75
N PHE A 18 7.95 1.23 7.57
CA PHE A 18 7.02 0.34 6.87
C PHE A 18 6.90 -1.03 7.56
N HIS A 19 8.02 -1.61 7.97
CA HIS A 19 8.07 -2.83 8.76
C HIS A 19 7.30 -2.67 10.08
N GLU A 20 7.52 -1.58 10.81
CA GLU A 20 6.82 -1.26 12.06
C GLU A 20 5.31 -1.06 11.85
N SER A 21 4.91 -0.47 10.72
CA SER A 21 3.51 -0.17 10.41
C SER A 21 2.70 -1.39 9.94
N LEU A 22 3.32 -2.34 9.25
CA LEU A 22 2.61 -3.46 8.59
C LEU A 22 2.97 -4.84 9.16
N GLY A 23 4.05 -4.92 9.93
CA GLY A 23 4.56 -6.15 10.55
C GLY A 23 5.39 -7.02 9.59
N SER A 24 5.81 -8.19 10.08
CA SER A 24 6.67 -9.16 9.38
C SER A 24 5.90 -10.25 8.61
N ARG A 25 4.58 -10.10 8.45
CA ARG A 25 3.76 -11.15 7.83
C ARG A 25 4.07 -11.29 6.34
N PRO A 26 4.13 -12.53 5.80
CA PRO A 26 4.42 -12.76 4.38
C PRO A 26 3.31 -12.24 3.46
N PHE A 27 2.06 -12.27 3.94
CA PHE A 27 0.88 -11.68 3.33
C PHE A 27 -0.23 -11.55 4.37
N ASP A 28 -1.17 -10.65 4.11
CA ASP A 28 -2.48 -10.63 4.73
C ASP A 28 -3.44 -11.53 3.94
N GLU A 29 -4.40 -12.12 4.65
CA GLU A 29 -5.55 -12.78 4.05
C GLU A 29 -6.78 -11.89 4.20
N ILE A 30 -7.37 -11.50 3.05
CA ILE A 30 -8.52 -10.60 3.00
C ILE A 30 -9.60 -11.26 2.16
N GLU A 31 -10.75 -11.58 2.75
CA GLU A 31 -11.87 -12.12 1.98
C GLU A 31 -12.23 -11.20 0.80
N LYS A 32 -12.54 -11.78 -0.38
CA LYS A 32 -12.94 -10.98 -1.55
C LYS A 32 -14.19 -10.13 -1.30
N SER A 33 -15.07 -10.59 -0.41
CA SER A 33 -16.25 -9.88 0.10
C SER A 33 -15.87 -8.63 0.91
N ASN A 34 -14.75 -8.66 1.64
CA ASN A 34 -14.29 -7.58 2.51
C ASN A 34 -13.50 -6.52 1.73
N ARG A 35 -14.18 -5.89 0.76
CA ARG A 35 -13.61 -4.81 -0.06
C ARG A 35 -13.23 -3.59 0.75
N PHE A 36 -13.82 -3.42 1.94
CA PHE A 36 -13.50 -2.31 2.83
C PHE A 36 -12.08 -2.40 3.37
N LEU A 37 -11.69 -3.55 3.95
CA LEU A 37 -10.36 -3.74 4.50
C LEU A 37 -9.28 -3.61 3.43
N LEU A 38 -9.54 -4.17 2.24
CA LEU A 38 -8.64 -4.04 1.09
C LEU A 38 -8.43 -2.57 0.69
N LYS A 39 -9.52 -1.79 0.54
CA LYS A 39 -9.43 -0.35 0.22
C LYS A 39 -8.66 0.44 1.27
N LYS A 40 -8.82 0.13 2.55
CA LYS A 40 -8.11 0.83 3.63
C LYS A 40 -6.60 0.59 3.55
N LYS A 41 -6.18 -0.66 3.36
CA LYS A 41 -4.75 -1.03 3.22
C LYS A 41 -4.14 -0.46 1.94
N VAL A 42 -4.81 -0.62 0.80
CA VAL A 42 -4.36 -0.07 -0.50
C VAL A 42 -4.30 1.46 -0.46
N GLY A 43 -5.30 2.11 0.14
CA GLY A 43 -5.31 3.56 0.30
C GLY A 43 -4.17 4.06 1.16
N PHE A 44 -3.86 3.38 2.26
CA PHE A 44 -2.75 3.78 3.12
C PHE A 44 -1.41 3.69 2.38
N ALA A 45 -1.22 2.61 1.61
CA ALA A 45 0.00 2.42 0.83
C ALA A 45 0.15 3.43 -0.31
N LEU A 46 -0.94 3.81 -1.00
CA LEU A 46 -0.91 4.74 -2.13
C LEU A 46 -0.89 6.22 -1.72
N CYS A 47 -1.65 6.56 -0.68
CA CYS A 47 -2.00 7.94 -0.35
C CYS A 47 -1.49 8.37 1.03
N GLY A 48 -0.89 7.46 1.81
CA GLY A 48 -0.51 7.72 3.19
C GLY A 48 -1.72 7.79 4.12
N ARG A 49 -1.59 8.54 5.23
CA ARG A 49 -2.71 8.71 6.18
C ARG A 49 -3.85 9.50 5.52
N PRO A 50 -5.12 9.08 5.69
CA PRO A 50 -6.27 9.85 5.22
C PRO A 50 -6.33 11.19 5.95
N VAL A 51 -6.76 12.24 5.22
CA VAL A 51 -6.88 13.60 5.74
C VAL A 51 -8.28 13.91 6.30
N GLU A 52 -9.28 13.11 5.93
CA GLU A 52 -10.65 13.25 6.42
C GLU A 52 -10.99 12.14 7.44
N LEU A 53 -12.00 12.39 8.26
CA LEU A 53 -12.57 11.35 9.12
C LEU A 53 -13.29 10.28 8.29
N PRO A 54 -13.13 8.99 8.64
CA PRO A 54 -13.92 7.90 8.06
C PRO A 54 -15.43 8.14 8.18
N CYS A 55 -16.14 8.11 7.06
CA CYS A 55 -17.60 8.14 7.04
C CYS A 55 -18.17 7.43 5.81
N LEU A 56 -19.48 7.20 5.79
CA LEU A 56 -20.14 6.51 4.67
C LEU A 56 -19.87 7.19 3.31
N LYS A 57 -19.73 8.52 3.28
CA LYS A 57 -19.45 9.27 2.05
C LYS A 57 -18.09 8.95 1.43
N ASN A 58 -17.10 8.57 2.24
CA ASN A 58 -15.76 8.17 1.80
C ASN A 58 -15.50 6.67 1.97
N TYR A 59 -16.56 5.86 1.93
CA TYR A 59 -16.50 4.40 2.13
C TYR A 59 -15.84 3.98 3.44
N ASN A 60 -15.97 4.80 4.49
CA ASN A 60 -15.33 4.63 5.80
C ASN A 60 -13.79 4.60 5.75
N THR A 61 -13.18 5.19 4.72
CA THR A 61 -11.72 5.17 4.54
C THR A 61 -11.02 6.47 4.93
N GLY A 62 -11.73 7.60 4.90
CA GLY A 62 -11.15 8.94 5.13
C GLY A 62 -10.43 9.56 3.91
N TYR A 63 -10.44 8.89 2.75
CA TYR A 63 -9.84 9.42 1.53
C TYR A 63 -10.83 10.25 0.72
N ASN A 64 -10.32 11.28 0.05
CA ASN A 64 -11.13 12.14 -0.81
C ASN A 64 -11.55 11.42 -2.11
N LYS A 65 -12.40 12.07 -2.93
CA LYS A 65 -12.98 11.46 -4.14
C LYS A 65 -11.93 11.01 -5.16
N GLU A 66 -10.89 11.79 -5.39
CA GLU A 66 -9.84 11.50 -6.38
C GLU A 66 -9.01 10.30 -5.94
N GLN A 67 -8.59 10.29 -4.67
CA GLN A 67 -7.90 9.17 -4.04
C GLN A 67 -8.75 7.89 -4.11
N LEU A 68 -10.05 7.99 -3.84
CA LEU A 68 -10.97 6.85 -3.88
C LEU A 68 -11.09 6.22 -5.28
N ILE A 69 -11.00 7.03 -6.36
CA ILE A 69 -11.01 6.51 -7.74
C ILE A 69 -9.76 5.65 -7.99
N LEU A 70 -8.59 6.16 -7.59
CA LEU A 70 -7.33 5.43 -7.72
C LEU A 70 -7.35 4.13 -6.88
N ILE A 71 -7.74 4.24 -5.60
CA ILE A 71 -7.84 3.10 -4.67
C ILE A 71 -8.78 2.04 -5.23
N LYS A 72 -9.96 2.43 -5.72
CA LYS A 72 -10.93 1.51 -6.31
C LYS A 72 -10.34 0.78 -7.52
N THR A 73 -9.62 1.50 -8.37
CA THR A 73 -9.00 0.93 -9.57
C THR A 73 -7.96 -0.12 -9.21
N VAL A 74 -7.07 0.18 -8.27
CA VAL A 74 -6.05 -0.75 -7.81
C VAL A 74 -6.67 -1.96 -7.09
N CYS A 75 -7.65 -1.73 -6.21
CA CYS A 75 -8.37 -2.83 -5.54
C CYS A 75 -9.05 -3.78 -6.52
N ASN A 76 -9.67 -3.24 -7.59
CA ASN A 76 -10.30 -4.07 -8.62
C ASN A 76 -9.28 -4.96 -9.32
N LYS A 77 -8.12 -4.41 -9.70
CA LYS A 77 -7.03 -5.19 -10.29
C LYS A 77 -6.50 -6.26 -9.34
N ILE A 78 -6.40 -5.95 -8.04
CA ILE A 78 -5.98 -6.94 -7.03
C ILE A 78 -6.95 -8.11 -6.95
N VAL A 79 -8.26 -7.82 -6.91
CA VAL A 79 -9.30 -8.85 -6.85
C VAL A 79 -9.31 -9.71 -8.13
N GLU A 80 -9.16 -9.08 -9.30
CA GLU A 80 -9.13 -9.74 -10.61
C GLU A 80 -7.93 -10.67 -10.76
N LYS A 81 -6.76 -10.26 -10.27
CA LYS A 81 -5.51 -11.02 -10.37
C LYS A 81 -5.32 -12.07 -9.27
N SER A 82 -6.22 -12.14 -8.30
CA SER A 82 -6.08 -13.07 -7.19
C SER A 82 -6.83 -14.37 -7.43
N ASP A 83 -6.09 -15.48 -7.48
CA ASP A 83 -6.65 -16.82 -7.65
C ASP A 83 -7.27 -17.37 -6.35
N TYR A 84 -6.84 -16.86 -5.19
CA TYR A 84 -7.28 -17.32 -3.87
C TYR A 84 -8.43 -16.49 -3.31
N ASN A 85 -9.32 -17.14 -2.56
CA ASN A 85 -10.26 -16.49 -1.65
C ASN A 85 -10.13 -17.16 -0.26
N PRO A 86 -9.62 -16.48 0.78
CA PRO A 86 -9.28 -15.05 0.84
C PRO A 86 -8.10 -14.64 -0.07
N ILE A 87 -8.08 -13.37 -0.49
CA ILE A 87 -6.99 -12.75 -1.24
C ILE A 87 -5.74 -12.78 -0.37
N ARG A 88 -4.66 -13.36 -0.88
CA ARG A 88 -3.33 -13.32 -0.27
C ARG A 88 -2.57 -12.13 -0.81
N PHE A 89 -2.57 -11.06 -0.03
CA PHE A 89 -2.10 -9.73 -0.41
C PHE A 89 -0.92 -9.31 0.47
N ALA A 90 0.16 -8.82 -0.13
CA ALA A 90 1.22 -8.14 0.61
C ALA A 90 1.50 -6.79 -0.03
N CYS A 91 1.76 -5.78 0.79
CA CYS A 91 2.33 -4.52 0.33
C CYS A 91 3.81 -4.49 0.71
N THR A 92 4.66 -4.11 -0.23
CA THR A 92 6.08 -3.80 0.02
C THR A 92 6.39 -2.41 -0.53
N ILE A 93 7.52 -1.83 -0.12
CA ILE A 93 8.00 -0.57 -0.67
C ILE A 93 9.29 -0.83 -1.43
N LEU A 94 9.32 -0.41 -2.69
CA LEU A 94 10.54 -0.34 -3.48
C LEU A 94 11.17 1.04 -3.28
N VAL A 95 12.40 1.07 -2.79
CA VAL A 95 13.20 2.29 -2.72
C VAL A 95 14.28 2.19 -3.80
N PRO A 96 14.07 2.73 -5.01
CA PRO A 96 15.10 2.72 -6.05
C PRO A 96 16.17 3.77 -5.75
N TYR A 97 17.43 3.44 -6.07
CA TYR A 97 18.51 4.41 -6.10
C TYR A 97 18.54 5.10 -7.47
N HIS A 98 18.01 6.32 -7.54
CA HIS A 98 18.11 7.15 -8.74
C HIS A 98 18.08 8.63 -8.37
N LYS A 99 18.94 9.43 -9.01
CA LYS A 99 18.99 10.87 -8.78
C LYS A 99 17.65 11.51 -9.15
N GLY A 100 17.01 12.16 -8.18
CA GLY A 100 15.75 12.89 -8.37
C GLY A 100 14.47 12.06 -8.31
N ILE A 101 14.52 10.75 -8.02
CA ILE A 101 13.29 9.95 -7.79
C ILE A 101 12.89 10.01 -6.32
N GLN A 102 11.58 10.23 -6.08
CA GLN A 102 11.01 10.11 -4.74
C GLN A 102 11.20 8.69 -4.21
N PRO A 103 11.84 8.52 -3.04
CA PRO A 103 11.99 7.20 -2.45
C PRO A 103 10.62 6.64 -2.04
N GLY A 104 10.41 5.36 -2.32
CA GLY A 104 9.35 4.58 -1.68
C GLY A 104 8.09 4.36 -2.51
N ILE A 105 8.21 3.63 -3.62
CA ILE A 105 7.08 3.22 -4.45
C ILE A 105 6.38 2.01 -3.81
N PRO A 106 5.07 2.06 -3.50
CA PRO A 106 4.34 0.90 -3.00
C PRO A 106 4.16 -0.14 -4.10
N ILE A 107 4.54 -1.37 -3.81
CA ILE A 107 4.35 -2.53 -4.67
C ILE A 107 3.38 -3.49 -3.99
N PHE A 108 2.30 -3.83 -4.69
CA PHE A 108 1.32 -4.80 -4.23
C PHE A 108 1.63 -6.17 -4.82
N ARG A 109 2.03 -7.10 -3.96
CA ARG A 109 2.25 -8.49 -4.31
C ARG A 109 0.97 -9.29 -4.05
N ILE A 110 0.51 -9.99 -5.07
CA ILE A 110 -0.67 -10.86 -5.01
C ILE A 110 -0.15 -12.27 -5.22
N VAL A 111 -0.49 -13.20 -4.31
CA VAL A 111 -0.15 -14.61 -4.52
C VAL A 111 -1.10 -15.18 -5.56
N THR A 112 -0.55 -15.78 -6.62
CA THR A 112 -1.25 -16.50 -7.69
C THR A 112 -0.93 -17.99 -7.59
N ALA A 113 -1.70 -18.84 -8.27
CA ALA A 113 -1.42 -20.28 -8.39
C ALA A 113 -0.21 -20.55 -9.30
#